data_AF-K3WL67-F1
#
_entry.id   AF-K3WL67-F1
#
_cell.length_a   1.000
_cell.length_b   1.000
_cell.length_c   1.000
_cell.angle_alpha   90.00
_cell.angle_beta   90.00
_cell.angle_gamma   90.00
#
_symmetry.space_group_name_H-M   'P 1'
#
loop_
_entity.id
_entity.type
_entity.pdbx_description
1 polymer ?
#
loop_
_entity_poly.entity_id
_entity_poly.type
_entity_poly.pdbx_seq_one_letter_code
_entity_poly.pdbx_strand_id
1 'polypeptide(L)'
;MGQWASQQHAAAHCDLSDEQVEEIRMLTSLPVKEIARIRSKYRAVAQHEDMSKAEFYALPAVAGNPLRDRLFQMLELSSENAIPFTEFTKLVSTFSFHSSQDTKLRAAFRVHDFDGDGKLSKDDLRAYMALVYQKPVDDDTDQASTDAARQEVVELVVSRIMEEAASDPKRETLAFEDFVKVHMHL
;
A
#
# COMPACT_ATOMS: atom_id res chain seq x y z
N MET A 1 -7.18 -32.98 -45.47
CA MET A 1 -8.16 -32.32 -44.58
C MET A 1 -7.79 -32.68 -43.17
N GLY A 2 -7.06 -31.79 -42.48
CA GLY A 2 -6.52 -32.05 -41.15
C GLY A 2 -7.60 -31.91 -40.08
N GLN A 3 -7.88 -33.00 -39.39
CA GLN A 3 -8.62 -33.00 -38.13
C GLN A 3 -7.69 -33.59 -37.07
N TRP A 4 -6.69 -32.82 -36.63
CA TRP A 4 -5.89 -33.07 -35.43
C TRP A 4 -5.69 -31.73 -34.72
N ALA A 5 -6.67 -31.34 -33.92
CA ALA A 5 -6.49 -30.35 -32.86
C ALA A 5 -7.49 -30.67 -31.74
N SER A 6 -7.35 -31.89 -31.20
CA SER A 6 -7.92 -32.26 -29.92
C SER A 6 -7.26 -31.43 -28.82
N GLN A 7 -8.10 -30.86 -27.95
CA GLN A 7 -7.85 -30.72 -26.52
C GLN A 7 -6.54 -30.03 -26.12
N GLN A 8 -6.59 -28.70 -26.04
CA GLN A 8 -5.74 -27.92 -25.13
C GLN A 8 -6.34 -26.53 -24.85
N HIS A 9 -7.51 -26.46 -24.22
CA HIS A 9 -8.04 -25.21 -23.66
C HIS A 9 -8.69 -25.45 -22.30
N ALA A 10 -7.88 -25.83 -21.32
CA ALA A 10 -8.24 -25.78 -19.90
C ALA A 10 -7.10 -25.15 -19.09
N ALA A 11 -6.50 -24.08 -19.63
CA ALA A 11 -5.74 -23.13 -18.82
C ALA A 11 -6.72 -22.06 -18.35
N ALA A 12 -6.76 -21.79 -17.04
CA ALA A 12 -7.60 -20.80 -16.39
C ALA A 12 -7.76 -19.54 -17.26
N HIS A 13 -8.97 -19.34 -17.80
CA HIS A 13 -9.27 -18.25 -18.71
C HIS A 13 -9.11 -16.93 -17.94
N CYS A 14 -8.03 -16.21 -18.21
CA CYS A 14 -7.94 -14.80 -17.84
C CYS A 14 -9.11 -14.10 -18.55
N ASP A 15 -10.00 -13.48 -17.80
CA ASP A 15 -11.18 -12.77 -18.33
C ASP A 15 -10.82 -11.38 -18.89
N LEU A 16 -9.54 -11.05 -18.91
CA LEU A 16 -8.99 -9.80 -19.43
C LEU A 16 -8.64 -9.94 -20.91
N SER A 17 -8.84 -8.87 -21.68
CA SER A 17 -8.36 -8.81 -23.06
C SER A 17 -6.83 -8.74 -23.11
N ASP A 18 -6.24 -9.14 -24.24
CA ASP A 18 -4.78 -9.03 -24.44
C ASP A 18 -4.29 -7.58 -24.29
N GLU A 19 -5.10 -6.59 -24.68
CA GLU A 19 -4.82 -5.16 -24.51
C GLU A 19 -4.75 -4.76 -23.03
N GLN A 20 -5.70 -5.20 -22.21
CA GLN A 20 -5.73 -4.92 -20.77
C GLN A 20 -4.55 -5.59 -20.05
N VAL A 21 -4.22 -6.82 -20.43
CA VAL A 21 -3.06 -7.53 -19.87
C VAL A 21 -1.75 -6.82 -20.23
N GLU A 22 -1.64 -6.34 -21.47
CA GLU A 22 -0.48 -5.56 -21.93
C GLU A 22 -0.37 -4.23 -21.19
N GLU A 23 -1.46 -3.48 -21.06
CA GLU A 23 -1.50 -2.23 -20.31
C GLU A 23 -1.04 -2.42 -18.87
N ILE A 24 -1.59 -3.39 -18.16
CA ILE A 24 -1.20 -3.70 -16.78
C ILE A 24 0.25 -4.13 -16.72
N ARG A 25 0.73 -4.93 -17.67
CA ARG A 25 2.14 -5.32 -17.75
C ARG A 25 3.04 -4.10 -17.93
N MET A 26 2.69 -3.17 -18.81
CA MET A 26 3.47 -1.94 -19.02
C MET A 26 3.49 -1.06 -17.77
N LEU A 27 2.37 -0.95 -17.06
CA LEU A 27 2.27 -0.12 -15.85
C LEU A 27 2.96 -0.73 -14.63
N THR A 28 2.94 -2.06 -14.50
CA THR A 28 3.36 -2.75 -13.27
C THR A 28 4.63 -3.59 -13.41
N SER A 29 5.10 -3.79 -14.64
CA SER A 29 6.21 -4.69 -14.99
C SER A 29 6.02 -6.14 -14.51
N LEU A 30 4.79 -6.54 -14.18
CA LEU A 30 4.49 -7.88 -13.70
C LEU A 30 4.42 -8.89 -14.85
N PRO A 31 4.92 -10.13 -14.68
CA PRO A 31 4.72 -11.19 -15.66
C PRO A 31 3.23 -11.47 -15.87
N VAL A 32 2.83 -11.80 -17.10
CA VAL A 32 1.43 -12.13 -17.47
C VAL A 32 0.83 -13.22 -16.55
N LYS A 33 1.64 -14.20 -16.15
CA LYS A 33 1.23 -15.26 -15.23
C LYS A 33 0.87 -14.72 -13.84
N GLU A 34 1.56 -13.69 -13.36
CA GLU A 34 1.24 -13.04 -12.09
C GLU A 34 -0.04 -12.22 -12.21
N ILE A 35 -0.21 -11.47 -13.30
CA ILE A 35 -1.42 -10.70 -13.57
C ILE A 35 -2.65 -11.63 -13.57
N ALA A 36 -2.59 -12.77 -14.27
CA ALA A 36 -3.67 -13.76 -14.28
C ALA A 36 -3.95 -14.35 -12.88
N ARG A 37 -2.91 -14.60 -12.08
CA ARG A 37 -3.05 -15.11 -10.71
C ARG A 37 -3.68 -14.06 -9.78
N ILE A 38 -3.30 -12.79 -9.91
CA ILE A 38 -3.88 -11.67 -9.17
C ILE A 38 -5.35 -11.51 -9.59
N ARG A 39 -5.65 -11.56 -10.90
CA ARG A 39 -7.00 -11.49 -11.44
C ARG A 39 -7.91 -12.59 -10.91
N SER A 40 -7.43 -13.83 -10.87
CA SER A 40 -8.19 -14.96 -10.31
C SER A 40 -8.53 -14.75 -8.84
N LYS A 41 -7.58 -14.25 -8.02
CA LYS A 41 -7.84 -13.93 -6.61
C LYS A 41 -8.78 -12.74 -6.45
N TYR A 42 -8.63 -11.73 -7.30
CA TYR A 42 -9.47 -10.55 -7.30
C TYR A 42 -10.93 -10.91 -7.58
N ARG A 43 -11.19 -11.73 -8.61
CA ARG A 43 -12.53 -12.24 -8.94
C ARG A 43 -13.12 -13.17 -7.87
N ALA A 44 -12.29 -13.81 -7.05
CA ALA A 44 -12.79 -14.62 -5.94
C ALA A 44 -13.34 -13.77 -4.78
N VAL A 45 -12.99 -12.48 -4.72
CA VAL A 45 -13.35 -11.57 -3.63
C VAL A 45 -14.31 -10.48 -4.09
N ALA A 46 -14.13 -9.94 -5.30
CA ALA A 46 -15.00 -8.94 -5.90
C ALA A 46 -16.28 -9.59 -6.45
N GLN A 47 -17.45 -9.15 -5.97
CA GLN A 47 -18.75 -9.59 -6.46
C GLN A 47 -19.09 -8.99 -7.84
N HIS A 48 -18.47 -7.84 -8.17
CA HIS A 48 -18.67 -7.12 -9.42
C HIS A 48 -17.39 -7.07 -10.28
N GLU A 49 -17.39 -6.26 -11.34
CA GLU A 49 -16.19 -6.00 -12.14
C GLU A 49 -15.11 -5.27 -11.34
N ASP A 50 -15.53 -4.30 -10.54
CA ASP A 50 -14.70 -3.56 -9.60
C ASP A 50 -14.96 -3.99 -8.16
N MET A 51 -13.93 -3.86 -7.32
CA MET A 51 -13.96 -4.27 -5.92
C MET A 51 -14.44 -3.11 -5.06
N SER A 52 -15.41 -3.34 -4.20
CA SER A 52 -15.85 -2.34 -3.22
C SER A 52 -14.84 -2.19 -2.07
N LYS A 53 -14.92 -1.06 -1.37
CA LYS A 53 -14.12 -0.83 -0.15
C LYS A 53 -14.28 -1.94 0.90
N ALA A 54 -15.50 -2.46 1.06
CA ALA A 54 -15.79 -3.52 2.02
C ALA A 54 -15.06 -4.83 1.67
N GLU A 55 -15.04 -5.18 0.39
CA GLU A 55 -14.34 -6.36 -0.12
C GLU A 55 -12.81 -6.22 0.01
N PHE A 56 -12.27 -5.02 -0.22
CA PHE A 56 -10.85 -4.75 0.01
C PHE A 56 -10.47 -4.94 1.48
N TYR A 57 -11.30 -4.48 2.42
CA TYR A 57 -11.06 -4.68 3.86
C TYR A 57 -11.28 -6.12 4.32
N ALA A 58 -12.07 -6.91 3.58
CA ALA A 58 -12.26 -8.32 3.86
C ALA A 58 -11.03 -9.18 3.46
N LEU A 59 -10.10 -8.65 2.67
CA LEU A 59 -8.88 -9.37 2.31
C LEU A 59 -8.07 -9.70 3.57
N PRO A 60 -7.65 -10.96 3.79
CA PRO A 60 -6.87 -11.34 4.97
C PRO A 60 -5.58 -10.53 5.17
N ALA A 61 -4.95 -10.11 4.08
CA ALA A 61 -3.74 -9.28 4.11
C ALA A 61 -4.00 -7.81 4.51
N VAL A 62 -5.26 -7.36 4.45
CA VAL A 62 -5.68 -5.98 4.69
C VAL A 62 -6.47 -5.86 5.99
N ALA A 63 -7.30 -6.85 6.31
CA ALA A 63 -8.22 -6.83 7.46
C ALA A 63 -7.52 -6.51 8.79
N GLY A 64 -6.35 -7.14 9.03
CA GLY A 64 -5.52 -6.92 10.23
C GLY A 64 -4.43 -5.85 10.08
N ASN A 65 -4.35 -5.16 8.94
CA ASN A 65 -3.30 -4.19 8.70
C ASN A 65 -3.71 -2.82 9.26
N PRO A 66 -2.96 -2.22 10.21
CA PRO A 66 -3.27 -0.89 10.76
C PRO A 66 -3.17 0.22 9.71
N LEU A 67 -2.50 -0.03 8.59
CA LEU A 67 -2.35 0.89 7.46
C LEU A 67 -3.39 0.65 6.36
N ARG A 68 -4.40 -0.21 6.56
CA ARG A 68 -5.41 -0.53 5.53
C ARG A 68 -6.13 0.69 4.99
N ASP A 69 -6.45 1.66 5.83
CA ASP A 69 -7.11 2.91 5.41
C ASP A 69 -6.17 3.75 4.54
N ARG A 70 -4.87 3.71 4.82
CA ARG A 70 -3.84 4.40 4.01
C ARG A 70 -3.64 3.71 2.67
N LEU A 71 -3.54 2.38 2.67
CA LEU A 71 -3.48 1.60 1.43
C LEU A 71 -4.71 1.86 0.53
N PHE A 72 -5.88 2.02 1.13
CA PHE A 72 -7.09 2.37 0.39
C PHE A 72 -7.05 3.79 -0.20
N GLN A 73 -6.57 4.79 0.56
CA GLN A 73 -6.43 6.16 0.07
C GLN A 73 -5.39 6.31 -1.05
N MET A 74 -4.45 5.37 -1.17
CA MET A 74 -3.50 5.36 -2.28
C MET A 74 -4.12 4.91 -3.61
N LEU A 75 -5.27 4.23 -3.58
CA LEU A 75 -5.95 3.74 -4.78
C LEU A 75 -6.74 4.87 -5.44
N GLU A 76 -6.64 4.97 -6.77
CA GLU A 76 -7.51 5.84 -7.54
C GLU A 76 -8.87 5.15 -7.72
N LEU A 77 -9.91 5.69 -7.08
CA LEU A 77 -11.23 5.08 -7.14
C LEU A 77 -11.95 5.47 -8.43
N SER A 78 -12.82 4.58 -8.91
CA SER A 78 -13.76 4.90 -9.97
C SER A 78 -14.82 5.90 -9.49
N SER A 79 -15.65 6.39 -10.41
CA SER A 79 -16.79 7.28 -10.09
C SER A 79 -17.79 6.68 -9.10
N GLU A 80 -17.77 5.36 -8.90
CA GLU A 80 -18.67 4.64 -7.98
C GLU A 80 -18.00 4.29 -6.64
N ASN A 81 -16.83 4.90 -6.33
CA ASN A 81 -15.99 4.54 -5.18
C ASN A 81 -15.58 3.06 -5.16
N ALA A 82 -15.55 2.42 -6.32
CA ALA A 82 -15.05 1.07 -6.49
C ALA A 82 -13.57 1.13 -6.88
N ILE A 83 -12.82 0.10 -6.52
CA ILE A 83 -11.42 -0.07 -6.84
C ILE A 83 -11.34 -0.80 -8.17
N PRO A 84 -10.79 -0.19 -9.23
CA PRO A 84 -10.54 -0.88 -10.49
C PRO A 84 -9.46 -1.97 -10.33
N PHE A 85 -9.54 -3.02 -11.15
CA PHE A 85 -8.53 -4.07 -11.14
C PHE A 85 -7.11 -3.57 -11.47
N THR A 86 -7.01 -2.57 -12.35
CA THR A 86 -5.74 -1.92 -12.71
C THR A 86 -5.08 -1.30 -11.48
N GLU A 87 -5.84 -0.55 -10.67
CA GLU A 87 -5.36 0.09 -9.44
C GLU A 87 -5.01 -0.92 -8.36
N PHE A 88 -5.84 -1.94 -8.16
CA PHE A 88 -5.51 -3.04 -7.26
C PHE A 88 -4.19 -3.72 -7.66
N THR A 89 -3.98 -3.93 -8.96
CA THR A 89 -2.76 -4.57 -9.47
C THR A 89 -1.53 -3.66 -9.31
N LYS A 90 -1.67 -2.34 -9.50
CA LYS A 90 -0.59 -1.36 -9.19
C LYS A 90 -0.22 -1.38 -7.70
N LEU A 91 -1.20 -1.47 -6.81
CA LEU A 91 -0.95 -1.57 -5.38
C LEU A 91 -0.18 -2.85 -5.05
N VAL A 92 -0.66 -4.00 -5.53
CA VAL A 92 -0.02 -5.31 -5.31
C VAL A 92 1.36 -5.39 -5.94
N SER A 93 1.56 -4.82 -7.13
CA SER A 93 2.85 -4.82 -7.82
C SER A 93 3.91 -4.07 -7.03
N THR A 94 3.51 -3.01 -6.32
CA THR A 94 4.43 -2.23 -5.49
C THR A 94 5.03 -3.08 -4.37
N PHE A 95 4.23 -3.99 -3.79
CA PHE A 95 4.70 -4.95 -2.77
C PHE A 95 5.32 -6.23 -3.37
N SER A 96 5.33 -6.37 -4.70
CA SER A 96 5.91 -7.53 -5.37
C SER A 96 7.44 -7.48 -5.38
N PHE A 97 8.07 -8.64 -5.61
CA PHE A 97 9.51 -8.72 -5.80
C PHE A 97 9.98 -7.98 -7.05
N HIS A 98 9.11 -7.88 -8.06
CA HIS A 98 9.41 -7.27 -9.36
C HIS A 98 9.51 -5.74 -9.34
N SER A 99 9.10 -5.06 -8.26
CA SER A 99 9.19 -3.60 -8.17
C SER A 99 10.59 -3.14 -7.78
N SER A 100 11.03 -2.06 -8.42
CA SER A 100 12.33 -1.44 -8.13
C SER A 100 12.37 -0.87 -6.70
N GLN A 101 13.58 -0.71 -6.16
CA GLN A 101 13.76 -0.10 -4.84
C GLN A 101 13.20 1.33 -4.79
N ASP A 102 13.38 2.13 -5.85
CA ASP A 102 12.82 3.49 -5.95
C ASP A 102 11.28 3.47 -5.91
N THR A 103 10.64 2.54 -6.62
CA THR A 103 9.17 2.37 -6.58
C THR A 103 8.68 2.02 -5.17
N LYS A 104 9.37 1.12 -4.48
CA LYS A 104 9.05 0.75 -3.09
C LYS A 104 9.21 1.93 -2.14
N LEU A 105 10.27 2.71 -2.29
CA LEU A 105 10.52 3.90 -1.49
C LEU A 105 9.48 4.99 -1.73
N ARG A 106 9.07 5.22 -2.98
CA ARG A 106 8.00 6.17 -3.30
C ARG A 106 6.66 5.76 -2.71
N ALA A 107 6.32 4.48 -2.77
CA ALA A 107 5.10 4.00 -2.14
C ALA A 107 5.19 4.05 -0.62
N ALA A 108 6.33 3.69 -0.03
CA ALA A 108 6.55 3.85 1.41
C ALA A 108 6.38 5.32 1.82
N PHE A 109 6.95 6.25 1.07
CA PHE A 109 6.78 7.69 1.29
C PHE A 109 5.30 8.10 1.24
N ARG A 110 4.57 7.66 0.21
CA ARG A 110 3.14 7.94 0.05
C ARG A 110 2.26 7.29 1.13
N VAL A 111 2.69 6.20 1.75
CA VAL A 111 2.01 5.62 2.93
C VAL A 111 2.20 6.50 4.17
N HIS A 112 3.33 7.18 4.29
CA HIS A 112 3.63 8.07 5.41
C HIS A 112 3.05 9.47 5.23
N ASP A 113 2.89 9.95 3.99
CA ASP A 113 2.29 11.25 3.66
C ASP A 113 0.76 11.19 3.79
N PHE A 114 0.20 11.77 4.87
CA PHE A 114 -1.23 11.63 5.20
C PHE A 114 -2.09 12.72 4.58
N ASP A 115 -1.51 13.89 4.31
CA ASP A 115 -2.21 15.03 3.69
C ASP A 115 -2.00 15.09 2.16
N GLY A 116 -1.04 14.34 1.62
CA GLY A 116 -0.77 14.19 0.20
C GLY A 116 -0.03 15.39 -0.41
N ASP A 117 0.65 16.20 0.41
CA ASP A 117 1.37 17.39 -0.06
C ASP A 117 2.74 17.06 -0.70
N GLY A 118 3.14 15.78 -0.67
CA GLY A 118 4.41 15.30 -1.21
C GLY A 118 5.59 15.54 -0.27
N LYS A 119 5.33 15.85 1.00
CA LYS A 119 6.30 16.02 2.09
C LYS A 119 5.81 15.23 3.30
N LEU A 120 6.72 14.97 4.25
CA LEU A 120 6.36 14.37 5.53
C LEU A 120 6.47 15.43 6.61
N SER A 121 5.33 15.90 7.08
CA SER A 121 5.24 16.79 8.24
C SER A 121 5.39 16.01 9.55
N LYS A 122 5.55 16.74 10.65
CA LYS A 122 5.48 16.13 11.99
C LYS A 122 4.12 15.48 12.26
N ASP A 123 3.04 16.05 11.71
CA ASP A 123 1.69 15.54 11.91
C ASP A 123 1.47 14.20 11.18
N ASP A 124 2.06 14.06 9.99
CA ASP A 124 2.08 12.79 9.25
C ASP A 124 2.79 11.68 10.04
N LEU A 125 3.99 11.98 10.56
CA LEU A 125 4.76 11.03 11.36
C LEU A 125 4.06 10.68 12.68
N ARG A 126 3.42 11.65 13.35
CA ARG A 126 2.61 11.40 14.54
C ARG A 126 1.46 10.46 14.23
N ALA A 127 0.72 10.75 13.17
CA ALA A 127 -0.45 9.96 12.79
C ALA A 127 -0.05 8.54 12.37
N TYR A 128 1.06 8.39 11.65
CA TYR A 128 1.63 7.09 11.33
C TYR A 128 2.07 6.33 12.59
N MET A 129 2.81 6.97 13.50
CA MET A 129 3.28 6.35 14.74
C MET A 129 2.12 5.96 15.67
N ALA A 130 1.06 6.76 15.73
CA ALA A 130 -0.13 6.42 16.50
C ALA A 130 -0.82 5.14 15.99
N LEU A 131 -0.79 4.89 14.66
CA LEU A 131 -1.36 3.69 14.06
C LEU A 131 -0.48 2.45 14.25
N VAL A 132 0.84 2.59 14.16
CA VAL A 132 1.79 1.46 14.21
C VAL A 132 2.20 1.13 15.64
N TYR A 133 2.34 2.13 16.50
CA TYR A 133 2.70 1.96 17.91
C TYR A 133 1.45 1.70 18.77
N GLN A 134 0.83 0.54 18.53
CA GLN A 134 -0.21 -0.01 19.40
C GLN A 134 0.48 -0.85 20.47
N LYS A 135 0.76 -0.23 21.62
CA LYS A 135 1.25 -0.98 22.79
C LYS A 135 0.17 -2.00 23.17
N PRO A 136 0.52 -3.26 23.50
CA PRO A 136 -0.47 -4.19 24.02
C PRO A 136 -1.10 -3.57 25.27
N VAL A 137 -2.43 -3.56 25.30
CA VAL A 137 -3.21 -3.14 26.46
C VAL A 137 -3.03 -4.25 27.49
N ASP A 138 -2.17 -4.03 28.48
CA ASP A 138 -2.17 -4.85 29.69
C ASP A 138 -3.48 -4.49 30.44
N ASP A 139 -4.29 -5.51 30.71
CA ASP A 139 -5.71 -5.44 31.12
C ASP A 139 -5.95 -4.69 32.46
N ASP A 140 -4.88 -4.35 33.19
CA ASP A 140 -4.91 -3.78 34.55
C ASP A 140 -4.40 -2.32 34.65
N THR A 141 -4.10 -1.64 33.54
CA THR A 141 -3.56 -0.26 33.58
C THR A 141 -4.57 0.79 33.10
N ASP A 142 -4.68 1.91 33.83
CA ASP A 142 -5.47 3.08 33.46
C ASP A 142 -5.19 3.51 32.01
N GLN A 143 -6.18 3.32 31.13
CA GLN A 143 -6.07 3.59 29.69
C GLN A 143 -5.63 5.04 29.41
N ALA A 144 -6.12 6.00 30.20
CA ALA A 144 -5.78 7.42 30.08
C ALA A 144 -4.30 7.72 30.40
N SER A 145 -3.72 7.05 31.41
CA SER A 145 -2.31 7.20 31.76
C SER A 145 -1.39 6.56 30.72
N THR A 146 -1.85 5.48 30.11
CA THR A 146 -1.12 4.78 29.05
C THR A 146 -1.11 5.59 27.76
N ASP A 147 -2.21 6.23 27.39
CA ASP A 147 -2.28 7.07 26.19
C ASP A 147 -1.45 8.36 26.30
N ALA A 148 -1.40 8.98 27.48
CA ALA A 148 -0.53 10.14 27.71
C ALA A 148 0.96 9.77 27.57
N ALA A 149 1.38 8.66 28.17
CA ALA A 149 2.75 8.15 28.03
C ALA A 149 3.07 7.74 26.58
N ARG A 150 2.09 7.19 25.84
CA ARG A 150 2.25 6.88 24.41
C ARG A 150 2.46 8.14 23.59
N GLN A 151 1.66 9.18 23.82
CA GLN A 151 1.82 10.44 23.09
C GLN A 151 3.20 11.06 23.35
N GLU A 152 3.71 11.00 24.59
CA GLU A 152 5.05 11.48 24.92
C GLU A 152 6.15 10.72 24.16
N VAL A 153 6.05 9.39 24.10
CA VAL A 153 6.98 8.56 23.31
C VAL A 153 6.89 8.89 21.82
N VAL A 154 5.68 9.05 21.28
CA VAL A 154 5.47 9.42 19.88
C VAL A 154 6.10 10.78 19.58
N GLU A 155 5.86 11.80 20.41
CA GLU A 155 6.46 13.13 20.23
C GLU A 155 7.99 13.10 20.28
N LEU A 156 8.57 12.30 21.18
CA LEU A 156 10.02 12.15 21.30
C LEU A 156 10.62 11.47 20.07
N VAL A 157 9.99 10.39 19.60
CA VAL A 157 10.42 9.68 18.38
C VAL A 157 10.29 10.57 17.15
N VAL A 158 9.16 11.28 16.99
CA VAL A 158 8.95 12.21 15.86
C VAL A 158 9.99 13.33 15.89
N SER A 159 10.22 13.95 17.04
CA SER A 159 11.23 14.99 17.18
C SER A 159 12.63 14.49 16.83
N ARG A 160 12.98 13.27 17.27
CA ARG A 160 14.28 12.66 16.96
C ARG A 160 14.42 12.31 15.48
N ILE A 161 13.37 11.77 14.86
CA ILE A 161 13.36 11.49 13.42
C ILE A 161 13.58 12.80 12.64
N MET A 162 12.88 13.87 13.00
CA MET A 162 13.06 15.16 12.31
C MET A 162 14.47 15.73 12.48
N GLU A 163 15.07 15.60 13.66
CA GLU A 163 16.44 16.07 13.91
C GLU A 163 17.49 15.29 13.10
N GLU A 164 17.33 13.98 12.98
CA GLU A 164 18.30 13.09 12.31
C GLU A 164 18.09 13.02 10.78
N ALA A 165 16.84 13.05 10.34
CA ALA A 165 16.47 12.86 8.94
C ALA A 165 16.50 14.17 8.14
N ALA A 166 16.14 15.30 8.75
CA ALA A 166 16.04 16.56 8.01
C ALA A 166 17.42 17.06 7.59
N SER A 167 17.63 17.24 6.29
CA SER A 167 18.86 17.84 5.78
C SER A 167 19.00 19.33 6.14
N ASP A 168 17.91 20.00 6.50
CA ASP A 168 17.90 21.41 6.93
C ASP A 168 17.19 21.55 8.29
N PRO A 169 17.89 22.00 9.35
CA PRO A 169 17.31 22.22 10.67
C PRO A 169 16.15 23.22 10.71
N LYS A 170 15.97 24.03 9.66
CA LYS A 170 14.88 25.00 9.54
C LYS A 170 13.64 24.42 8.86
N ARG A 171 13.74 23.25 8.23
CA ARG A 171 12.59 22.61 7.57
C ARG A 171 11.80 21.79 8.58
N GLU A 172 10.52 22.11 8.72
CA GLU A 172 9.58 21.34 9.55
C GLU A 172 8.97 20.14 8.81
N THR A 173 9.46 19.85 7.60
CA THR A 173 8.97 18.77 6.73
C THR A 173 10.14 18.02 6.10
N LEU A 174 10.03 16.70 5.97
CA LEU A 174 11.00 15.87 5.26
C LEU A 174 10.61 15.74 3.79
N ALA A 175 11.57 15.95 2.89
CA ALA A 175 11.37 15.68 1.47
C ALA A 175 11.64 14.20 1.16
N PHE A 176 11.26 13.76 -0.04
CA PHE A 176 11.57 12.41 -0.51
C PHE A 176 13.08 12.08 -0.44
N GLU A 177 13.95 13.05 -0.74
CA GLU A 177 15.41 12.88 -0.66
C GLU A 177 15.88 12.57 0.77
N ASP A 178 15.31 13.24 1.77
CA ASP A 178 15.59 13.00 3.19
C ASP A 178 15.14 11.58 3.58
N PHE A 179 13.95 11.18 3.15
CA PHE A 179 13.40 9.84 3.41
C PHE A 179 14.27 8.72 2.80
N VAL A 180 14.71 8.88 1.56
CA VAL A 180 15.61 7.93 0.89
C VAL A 180 16.94 7.85 1.63
N LYS A 181 17.49 8.99 2.08
CA LYS A 181 18.74 9.02 2.82
C LYS A 181 18.64 8.19 4.11
N VAL A 182 17.57 8.34 4.88
CA VAL A 182 17.34 7.52 6.09
C VAL A 182 17.26 6.03 5.76
N HIS A 183 16.48 5.66 4.74
CA HIS A 183 16.29 4.25 4.36
C HIS A 183 17.52 3.59 3.73
N MET A 184 18.45 4.36 3.17
CA MET A 184 19.68 3.85 2.55
C MET A 184 20.87 3.75 3.52
N HIS A 185 20.76 4.33 4.71
CA HIS A 185 21.79 4.26 5.77
C HIS A 185 21.48 3.22 6.85
N LEU A 186 20.36 2.50 6.74
CA LEU A 186 19.99 1.33 7.56
C LEU A 186 20.40 0.03 6.84
#